data_AF-A0A536VAQ3-F1
#
_entry.id   AF-A0A536VAQ3-F1
#
_cell.length_a   1.000
_cell.length_b   1.000
_cell.length_c   1.000
_cell.angle_alpha   90.00
_cell.angle_beta   90.00
_cell.angle_gamma   90.00
#
_symmetry.space_group_name_H-M   'P 1'
#
loop_
_entity.id
_entity.type
_entity.pdbx_description
1 polymer ?
#
loop_
_entity_poly.entity_id
_entity_poly.type
_entity_poly.pdbx_seq_one_letter_code
_entity_poly.pdbx_strand_id
1 'polypeptide(L)'
;MYVGNVRGVIERNTMRYYLAIDAYLSALSSPPQEQTERRLRNWYAAAERYPLQLHEMEEADYLAMKRSEIRRQQAQPRVAAAG
;
A
#
# COMPACT_ATOMS: atom_id res chain seq x y z
N MET A 1 21.20 6.66 -1.21
CA MET A 1 19.90 6.33 -1.82
C MET A 1 20.04 6.46 -3.32
N TYR A 2 19.98 5.37 -4.08
CA TYR A 2 20.17 5.40 -5.52
C TYR A 2 18.84 5.79 -6.20
N VAL A 3 18.68 7.06 -6.58
CA VAL A 3 17.37 7.59 -7.00
C VAL A 3 17.11 7.48 -8.51
N GLY A 4 18.03 6.93 -9.32
CA GLY A 4 17.86 6.99 -10.80
C GLY A 4 18.37 5.83 -11.64
N ASN A 5 18.96 4.78 -11.04
CA ASN A 5 19.48 3.63 -11.77
C ASN A 5 18.62 2.37 -11.50
N VAL A 6 18.80 1.33 -12.32
CA VAL A 6 18.03 0.07 -12.22
C VAL A 6 18.04 -0.51 -10.81
N ARG A 7 19.18 -0.41 -10.11
CA ARG A 7 19.33 -0.81 -8.70
C ARG A 7 18.36 -0.06 -7.79
N GLY A 8 18.25 1.26 -7.93
CA GLY A 8 17.31 2.09 -7.17
C GLY A 8 15.85 1.70 -7.36
N VAL A 9 15.47 1.34 -8.59
CA VAL A 9 14.11 0.87 -8.90
C VAL A 9 13.83 -0.48 -8.22
N ILE A 10 14.79 -1.40 -8.28
CA ILE A 10 14.68 -2.71 -7.63
C ILE A 10 14.56 -2.54 -6.11
N GLU A 11 15.46 -1.79 -5.49
CA GLU A 11 15.44 -1.52 -4.04
C GLU A 11 14.10 -0.90 -3.60
N ARG A 12 13.61 0.10 -4.32
CA ARG A 12 12.32 0.74 -4.02
C ARG A 12 11.16 -0.25 -4.12
N ASN A 13 11.11 -1.05 -5.18
CA ASN A 13 10.05 -2.05 -5.36
C ASN A 13 10.11 -3.13 -4.28
N THR A 14 11.30 -3.64 -3.98
CA THR A 14 11.52 -4.61 -2.89
C THR A 14 11.01 -4.07 -1.56
N MET A 15 11.37 -2.84 -1.22
CA MET A 15 10.87 -2.20 0.00
C MET A 15 9.36 -2.03 0.01
N ARG A 16 8.76 -1.57 -1.10
CA ARG A 16 7.29 -1.43 -1.20
C ARG A 16 6.55 -2.74 -0.98
N TYR A 17 7.03 -3.84 -1.57
CA TYR A 17 6.43 -5.16 -1.38
C TYR A 17 6.60 -5.67 0.05
N TYR A 18 7.80 -5.54 0.60
CA TYR A 18 8.08 -5.91 1.99
C TYR A 18 7.13 -5.18 2.97
N LEU A 19 7.03 -3.86 2.87
CA LEU A 19 6.17 -3.05 3.73
C LEU A 19 4.68 -3.34 3.53
N ALA A 20 4.25 -3.62 2.30
CA ALA A 20 2.86 -4.02 2.03
C ALA A 20 2.50 -5.36 2.68
N ILE A 21 3.40 -6.34 2.64
CA ILE A 21 3.20 -7.64 3.30
C ILE A 21 3.13 -7.46 4.81
N ASP A 22 4.05 -6.69 5.40
CA ASP A 22 4.06 -6.43 6.84
C ASP A 22 2.79 -5.69 7.32
N ALA A 23 2.37 -4.66 6.58
CA ALA A 23 1.12 -3.95 6.85
C ALA A 23 -0.11 -4.86 6.72
N TYR A 24 -0.11 -5.79 5.77
CA TYR A 24 -1.17 -6.79 5.61
C TYR A 24 -1.24 -7.72 6.81
N LEU A 25 -0.12 -8.36 7.17
CA LEU A 25 -0.03 -9.36 8.23
C LEU A 25 -0.34 -8.76 9.60
N SER A 26 0.20 -7.57 9.90
CA SER A 26 -0.06 -6.88 11.17
C SER A 26 -1.55 -6.58 11.40
N ALA A 27 -2.29 -6.28 10.33
CA ALA A 27 -3.70 -5.96 10.41
C ALA A 27 -4.61 -7.18 10.64
N LEU A 28 -4.15 -8.41 10.38
CA LEU A 28 -4.96 -9.64 10.52
C LEU A 28 -5.43 -9.89 11.96
N SER A 29 -4.75 -9.30 12.95
CA SER A 29 -5.15 -9.34 14.37
C SER A 29 -6.38 -8.47 14.70
N SER A 30 -6.83 -7.62 13.78
CA SER A 30 -7.96 -6.70 13.97
C SER A 30 -9.29 -7.31 13.53
N PRO A 31 -10.44 -6.82 14.03
CA PRO A 31 -11.75 -7.20 13.51
C PRO A 31 -11.82 -7.01 11.98
N PRO A 32 -12.46 -7.94 11.21
CA PRO A 32 -12.48 -7.90 9.75
C PRO A 32 -12.87 -6.55 9.14
N GLN A 33 -13.80 -5.84 9.78
CA GLN A 33 -14.29 -4.53 9.35
C GLN A 33 -13.24 -3.42 9.46
N GLU A 34 -12.26 -3.57 10.35
CA GLU A 34 -11.20 -2.59 10.60
C GLU A 34 -9.91 -2.90 9.83
N GLN A 35 -9.74 -4.14 9.34
CA GLN A 35 -8.48 -4.59 8.75
C GLN A 35 -8.04 -3.72 7.58
N THR A 36 -8.97 -3.36 6.68
CA THR A 36 -8.63 -2.53 5.50
C THR A 36 -8.04 -1.19 5.90
N GLU A 37 -8.68 -0.46 6.81
CA GLU A 37 -8.19 0.83 7.29
C GLU A 37 -6.86 0.69 8.01
N ARG A 38 -6.70 -0.37 8.83
CA ARG A 38 -5.46 -0.65 9.54
C ARG A 38 -4.30 -0.92 8.57
N ARG A 39 -4.53 -1.67 7.49
CA ARG A 39 -3.52 -1.94 6.44
C ARG A 39 -3.05 -0.64 5.77
N LEU A 40 -3.99 0.24 5.39
CA LEU A 40 -3.66 1.50 4.71
C LEU A 40 -2.81 2.41 5.61
N ARG A 41 -3.21 2.57 6.88
CA ARG A 41 -2.47 3.40 7.84
C ARG A 41 -1.10 2.81 8.19
N ASN A 42 -1.03 1.50 8.42
CA ASN A 42 0.24 0.83 8.71
C ASN A 42 1.21 0.94 7.53
N TRP A 43 0.72 0.76 6.30
CA TRP A 43 1.54 0.95 5.11
C TRP A 43 2.06 2.38 5.00
N TYR A 44 1.20 3.38 5.20
CA TYR A 44 1.58 4.79 5.10
C TYR A 44 2.66 5.13 6.13
N ALA A 45 2.41 4.82 7.41
CA ALA A 45 3.35 5.06 8.48
C ALA A 45 4.69 4.34 8.28
N ALA A 46 4.71 3.18 7.62
CA ALA A 46 5.94 2.47 7.31
C ALA A 46 6.68 3.07 6.11
N ALA A 47 5.96 3.50 5.07
CA ALA A 47 6.53 4.19 3.91
C ALA A 47 7.16 5.54 4.31
N GLU A 48 6.54 6.28 5.23
CA GLU A 48 7.04 7.56 5.75
C GLU A 48 8.33 7.44 6.57
N ARG A 49 8.78 6.23 6.92
CA ARG A 49 10.13 6.01 7.46
C ARG A 49 11.22 6.15 6.40
N TYR A 50 10.84 6.13 5.12
CA TYR A 50 11.74 6.22 3.97
C TYR A 50 11.27 7.29 2.97
N PRO A 51 11.09 8.55 3.39
CA PRO A 51 10.35 9.56 2.61
C PRO A 51 11.05 9.91 1.29
N LEU A 52 12.38 9.96 1.28
CA LEU A 52 13.17 10.20 0.07
C LEU A 52 12.98 9.16 -1.05
N GLN A 53 12.48 7.96 -0.72
CA GLN A 53 12.25 6.86 -1.67
C GLN A 53 10.77 6.57 -1.91
N LEU A 54 9.93 6.74 -0.89
CA LEU A 54 8.59 6.16 -0.83
C LEU A 54 7.47 7.19 -0.59
N HIS A 55 7.79 8.41 -0.16
CA HIS A 55 6.76 9.43 0.03
C HIS A 55 6.15 9.81 -1.32
N GLU A 56 4.83 9.83 -1.37
CA GLU A 56 4.06 10.18 -2.58
C GLU A 56 3.18 11.41 -2.34
N MET A 57 2.51 11.48 -1.19
CA MET A 57 1.58 12.54 -0.82
C MET A 57 1.28 12.52 0.69
N GLU A 58 0.57 13.53 1.18
CA GLU A 58 0.12 13.62 2.57
C GLU A 58 -0.88 12.52 2.94
N GLU A 59 -0.93 12.14 4.23
CA GLU A 59 -1.69 10.99 4.71
C GLU A 59 -3.17 11.06 4.32
N ALA A 60 -3.78 12.23 4.48
CA ALA A 60 -5.20 12.42 4.19
C ALA A 60 -5.53 12.13 2.73
N ASP A 61 -4.69 12.63 1.81
CA ASP A 61 -4.86 12.45 0.37
C ASP A 61 -4.59 10.99 -0.03
N TYR A 62 -3.54 10.39 0.54
CA TYR A 62 -3.19 8.99 0.33
C TYR A 62 -4.36 8.07 0.71
N LEU A 63 -4.89 8.24 1.93
CA LEU A 63 -5.99 7.41 2.44
C LEU A 63 -7.28 7.62 1.64
N ALA A 64 -7.60 8.86 1.28
CA ALA A 64 -8.79 9.17 0.47
C ALA A 64 -8.71 8.48 -0.90
N MET A 65 -7.57 8.57 -1.56
CA MET A 65 -7.30 7.92 -2.84
C MET A 65 -7.47 6.40 -2.73
N LYS A 66 -6.78 5.75 -1.77
CA LYS A 66 -6.82 4.29 -1.62
C LYS A 66 -8.21 3.75 -1.27
N ARG A 67 -8.96 4.45 -0.42
CA ARG A 67 -10.36 4.08 -0.12
C ARG A 67 -11.22 4.13 -1.38
N SER A 68 -11.03 5.12 -2.23
CA SER A 68 -11.75 5.23 -3.51
C SER A 68 -11.40 4.07 -4.46
N GLU A 69 -10.12 3.73 -4.59
CA GLU A 69 -9.66 2.60 -5.41
C GLU A 69 -10.26 1.27 -4.94
N ILE A 70 -10.28 1.03 -3.62
CA ILE A 70 -10.84 -0.20 -3.04
C ILE A 70 -12.35 -0.28 -3.30
N ARG A 71 -13.10 0.82 -3.08
CA ARG A 71 -14.54 0.85 -3.39
C ARG A 71 -14.81 0.54 -4.85
N ARG A 72 -14.01 1.09 -5.77
CA ARG A 72 -14.12 0.80 -7.21
C ARG A 72 -13.85 -0.67 -7.50
N GLN A 73 -12.81 -1.26 -6.91
CA GLN A 73 -12.46 -2.68 -7.08
C GLN A 73 -13.54 -3.63 -6.54
N GLN A 74 -14.21 -3.24 -5.45
CA GLN A 74 -15.32 -4.01 -4.87
C GLN A 74 -16.62 -3.88 -5.68
N ALA A 75 -16.85 -2.72 -6.30
CA ALA A 75 -18.02 -2.46 -7.13
C ALA A 75 -17.91 -3.05 -8.54
N GLN A 76 -16.69 -3.30 -9.01
CA GLN A 76 -16.46 -3.95 -10.30
C GLN A 76 -16.68 -5.46 -10.12
N PRO A 77 -17.56 -6.10 -10.92
CA PRO A 77 -17.68 -7.55 -10.90
C PRO A 77 -16.28 -8.13 -11.11
N ARG A 78 -15.88 -9.09 -10.28
CA ARG A 78 -14.67 -9.87 -10.54
C ARG A 78 -14.89 -10.53 -11.89
N VAL A 79 -14.42 -9.91 -12.98
CA VAL A 79 -14.44 -10.53 -14.30
C VAL A 79 -13.74 -11.85 -14.08
N ALA A 80 -14.51 -12.93 -14.19
CA ALA A 80 -14.01 -14.26 -14.00
C ALA A 80 -12.74 -14.36 -14.84
N ALA A 81 -11.64 -14.75 -14.20
CA ALA A 81 -10.49 -15.25 -14.92
C ALA A 81 -10.97 -16.47 -15.72
N ALA A 82 -11.47 -16.20 -16.92
CA ALA A 82 -11.84 -17.14 -17.96
C ALA A 82 -11.00 -16.70 -19.16
N GLY A 83 -10.01 -17.52 -19.46
CA GLY A 83 -8.94 -17.30 -20.42
C GLY A 83 -7.79 -18.20 -20.05
#